data_AF-A0A7W9Q9J7-F1
#
_entry.id   AF-A0A7W9Q9J7-F1
#
_cell.length_a   1.000
_cell.length_b   1.000
_cell.length_c   1.000
_cell.angle_alpha   90.00
_cell.angle_beta   90.00
_cell.angle_gamma   90.00
#
_symmetry.space_group_name_H-M   'P 1'
#
loop_
_entity.id
_entity.type
_entity.pdbx_description
1 polymer ?
#
loop_
_entity_poly.entity_id
_entity_poly.type
_entity_poly.pdbx_seq_one_letter_code
_entity_poly.pdbx_strand_id
1 'polypeptide(L)'
;MVKGSAYLVARASSGGQWHLLAFDLRTGRQRWREPVAEPEDARRPPMLCGAVRGDQLLLCRGLPDTDMFELSAHALADGQKRWSLHESSEGAPPSQLAHDERHLYLTGTSLQAYRLSDGGSEWLFGEPRDVGSSAGETRLYGAPTVRDGVVYCSEGDRGVVAVDAITGSINWLEKDLKGRSLNREVPPVVGAKYVYSLDDKGLRAVDLRTRRAVWTFETDATVLTADHQRGRLYARELRQTFALPLA
;
A
#
# COMPACT_ATOMS: atom_id res chain seq x y z
N MET A 1 -11.36 -11.97 11.55
CA MET A 1 -10.64 -11.17 12.56
C MET A 1 -10.49 -11.99 13.83
N VAL A 2 -9.29 -12.44 14.14
CA VAL A 2 -8.95 -12.80 15.52
C VAL A 2 -8.85 -11.48 16.29
N LYS A 3 -9.99 -10.95 16.72
CA LYS A 3 -10.06 -9.67 17.44
C LYS A 3 -9.14 -9.75 18.66
N GLY A 4 -8.30 -8.73 18.83
CA GLY A 4 -7.43 -8.61 20.00
C GLY A 4 -6.10 -9.38 19.90
N SER A 5 -5.50 -9.48 18.72
CA SER A 5 -4.11 -9.93 18.58
C SER A 5 -3.20 -8.85 18.03
N ALA A 6 -1.96 -8.82 18.53
CA ALA A 6 -0.86 -8.04 17.97
C ALA A 6 0.19 -8.98 17.39
N TYR A 7 0.79 -8.57 16.27
CA TYR A 7 1.84 -9.30 15.59
C TYR A 7 3.08 -8.43 15.53
N LEU A 8 4.24 -9.00 15.85
CA LEU A 8 5.49 -8.25 15.87
C LEU A 8 6.66 -9.13 15.47
N VAL A 9 7.65 -8.52 14.82
CA VAL A 9 8.92 -9.16 14.53
C VAL A 9 9.96 -8.61 15.49
N ALA A 10 10.59 -9.48 16.27
CA ALA A 10 11.55 -9.09 17.29
C ALA A 10 12.72 -10.07 17.40
N ARG A 11 13.84 -9.55 17.87
CA ARG A 11 15.05 -10.33 18.17
C ARG A 11 14.99 -10.89 19.59
N ALA A 12 15.28 -12.18 19.75
CA ALA A 12 15.42 -12.77 21.07
C ALA A 12 16.65 -12.21 21.79
N SER A 13 16.50 -11.90 23.09
CA SER A 13 17.61 -11.41 23.93
C SER A 13 18.68 -12.48 24.14
N SER A 14 18.29 -13.76 24.17
CA SER A 14 19.20 -14.91 24.20
C SER A 14 19.31 -15.55 22.83
N GLY A 15 20.53 -15.80 22.36
CA GLY A 15 20.79 -16.52 21.10
C GLY A 15 20.60 -15.71 19.82
N GLY A 16 20.11 -14.46 19.89
CA GLY A 16 20.12 -13.52 18.78
C GLY A 16 19.15 -13.80 17.63
N GLN A 17 18.39 -14.90 17.67
CA GLN A 17 17.43 -15.30 16.64
C GLN A 17 16.24 -14.35 16.54
N TRP A 18 15.84 -14.02 15.31
CA TRP A 18 14.65 -13.23 15.02
C TRP A 18 13.40 -14.10 14.94
N HIS A 19 12.29 -13.57 15.45
CA HIS A 19 11.00 -14.27 15.50
C HIS A 19 9.86 -13.37 15.05
N LEU A 20 8.91 -13.96 14.33
CA LEU A 20 7.55 -13.45 14.19
C LEU A 20 6.74 -13.97 15.38
N LEU A 21 6.02 -13.07 16.05
CA LEU A 21 5.33 -13.36 17.30
C LEU A 21 3.89 -12.90 17.21
N ALA A 22 2.98 -13.65 17.83
CA ALA A 22 1.62 -13.21 18.09
C ALA A 22 1.33 -13.12 19.58
N PHE A 23 0.67 -12.05 19.99
CA PHE A 23 0.24 -11.80 21.35
C PHE A 23 -1.25 -11.57 21.42
N ASP A 24 -1.86 -11.99 22.52
CA ASP A 24 -3.20 -11.59 22.90
C ASP A 24 -3.15 -10.18 23.52
N LEU A 25 -3.81 -9.20 22.90
CA LEU A 25 -3.81 -7.80 23.34
C LEU A 25 -4.51 -7.57 24.69
N ARG A 26 -5.41 -8.48 25.10
CA ARG A 26 -6.13 -8.35 26.38
C ARG A 26 -5.30 -8.85 27.55
N THR A 27 -4.54 -9.92 27.34
CA THR A 27 -3.80 -10.62 28.41
C THR A 27 -2.29 -10.42 28.34
N GLY A 28 -1.77 -9.91 27.22
CA GLY A 28 -0.33 -9.81 26.95
C GLY A 28 0.36 -11.15 26.75
N ARG A 29 -0.37 -12.28 26.73
CA ARG A 29 0.22 -13.60 26.59
C ARG A 29 0.59 -13.88 25.13
N GLN A 30 1.79 -14.40 24.92
CA GLN A 30 2.21 -14.93 23.63
C GLN A 30 1.33 -16.13 23.26
N ARG A 31 0.82 -16.14 22.02
CA ARG A 31 0.05 -17.26 21.46
C ARG A 31 0.96 -18.25 20.74
N TRP A 32 1.84 -17.73 19.89
CA TRP A 32 2.81 -18.52 19.13
C TRP A 32 4.04 -17.68 18.81
N ARG A 33 5.10 -18.36 18.35
CA ARG A 33 6.32 -17.76 17.84
C ARG A 33 6.88 -18.61 16.71
N GLU A 34 7.34 -17.97 15.65
CA GLU A 34 7.97 -18.64 14.50
C GLU A 34 9.31 -17.97 14.20
N PRO A 35 10.39 -18.74 13.97
CA PRO A 35 11.68 -18.18 13.59
C PRO A 35 11.56 -17.50 12.22
N VAL A 36 12.20 -16.35 12.07
CA VAL A 36 12.34 -15.65 10.79
C VAL A 36 13.80 -15.34 10.51
N ALA A 37 14.14 -15.19 9.23
CA ALA A 37 15.47 -14.80 8.83
C ALA A 37 15.83 -13.42 9.38
N GLU A 38 17.08 -13.27 9.82
CA GLU A 38 17.65 -12.02 10.30
C GLU A 38 17.54 -10.91 9.23
N PRO A 39 17.28 -9.64 9.61
CA PRO A 39 17.48 -8.50 8.74
C PRO A 39 18.95 -8.32 8.37
N GLU A 40 19.16 -7.80 7.16
CA GLU A 40 20.48 -7.46 6.62
C GLU A 40 21.25 -6.44 7.48
N ASP A 41 20.58 -5.35 7.89
CA ASP A 41 21.14 -4.32 8.76
C ASP A 41 20.33 -4.29 10.04
N ALA A 42 20.98 -4.48 11.20
CA ALA A 42 20.34 -4.36 12.51
C ALA A 42 19.71 -2.97 12.75
N ARG A 43 20.08 -1.96 11.95
CA ARG A 43 19.50 -0.61 11.96
C ARG A 43 18.27 -0.49 11.05
N ARG A 44 18.03 -1.44 10.14
CA ARG A 44 16.82 -1.50 9.32
C ARG A 44 15.77 -2.35 10.04
N PRO A 45 14.48 -1.98 9.94
CA PRO A 45 13.44 -2.79 10.52
C PRO A 45 13.39 -4.14 9.78
N PRO A 46 13.23 -5.27 10.50
CA PRO A 46 13.15 -6.61 9.90
C PRO A 46 11.91 -6.81 9.02
N MET A 47 10.96 -5.90 9.15
CA MET A 47 9.74 -5.85 8.38
C MET A 47 9.47 -4.40 7.99
N LEU A 48 9.20 -4.16 6.71
CA LEU A 48 8.95 -2.84 6.17
C LEU A 48 7.52 -2.41 6.42
N CYS A 49 6.57 -3.32 6.16
CA CYS A 49 5.17 -3.15 6.50
C CYS A 49 4.48 -4.51 6.63
N GLY A 50 3.26 -4.49 7.18
CA GLY A 50 2.43 -5.69 7.30
C GLY A 50 0.96 -5.33 7.43
N ALA A 51 0.10 -6.29 7.08
CA ALA A 51 -1.34 -6.14 7.16
C ALA A 51 -1.99 -7.45 7.60
N VAL A 52 -3.11 -7.34 8.32
CA VAL A 52 -3.91 -8.52 8.69
C VAL A 52 -5.15 -8.55 7.80
N ARG A 53 -5.35 -9.65 7.09
CA ARG A 53 -6.51 -9.86 6.24
C ARG A 53 -7.09 -11.26 6.45
N GLY A 54 -8.38 -11.32 6.81
CA GLY A 54 -9.06 -12.59 7.04
C GLY A 54 -8.38 -13.42 8.15
N ASP A 55 -7.79 -14.54 7.75
CA ASP A 55 -7.01 -15.48 8.56
C ASP A 55 -5.51 -15.49 8.21
N GLN A 56 -5.05 -14.46 7.49
CA GLN A 56 -3.66 -14.27 7.06
C GLN A 56 -3.03 -12.99 7.63
N LEU A 57 -1.74 -13.08 7.95
CA LEU A 57 -0.85 -11.95 8.16
C LEU A 57 0.03 -11.80 6.91
N LEU A 58 -0.11 -10.67 6.24
CA LEU A 58 0.70 -10.27 5.10
C LEU A 58 1.91 -9.48 5.61
N LEU A 59 3.09 -9.79 5.07
CA LEU A 59 4.36 -9.23 5.49
C LEU A 59 5.18 -8.81 4.27
N CYS A 60 5.88 -7.69 4.39
CA CYS A 60 6.83 -7.20 3.40
C CYS A 60 8.19 -6.97 4.04
N ARG A 61 9.22 -7.66 3.56
CA ARG A 61 10.60 -7.48 4.02
C ARG A 61 11.53 -7.20 2.85
N GLY A 62 12.56 -6.38 3.07
CA GLY A 62 13.67 -6.27 2.12
C GLY A 62 14.49 -7.56 2.09
N LEU A 63 15.07 -7.87 0.93
CA LEU A 63 16.02 -8.97 0.77
C LEU A 63 17.46 -8.45 0.82
N PRO A 64 18.38 -9.12 1.54
CA PRO A 64 19.77 -8.68 1.68
C PRO A 64 20.49 -8.56 0.34
N ASP A 65 21.33 -7.53 0.19
CA ASP A 65 22.21 -7.30 -0.98
C ASP A 65 21.46 -7.26 -2.33
N THR A 66 20.17 -6.91 -2.32
CA THR A 66 19.34 -6.80 -3.54
C THR A 66 18.36 -5.62 -3.48
N ASP A 67 17.93 -5.15 -4.64
CA ASP A 67 16.79 -4.22 -4.78
C ASP A 67 15.44 -4.97 -4.81
N MET A 68 15.38 -6.13 -4.16
CA MET A 68 14.21 -7.00 -4.12
C MET A 68 13.57 -6.97 -2.72
N PHE A 69 12.28 -7.28 -2.68
CA PHE A 69 11.58 -7.52 -1.43
C PHE A 69 10.79 -8.84 -1.49
N GLU A 70 10.64 -9.49 -0.34
CA GLU A 70 9.76 -10.63 -0.19
C GLU A 70 8.40 -10.15 0.33
N LEU A 71 7.35 -10.59 -0.34
CA LEU A 71 5.99 -10.58 0.19
C LEU A 71 5.62 -11.99 0.61
N SER A 72 5.04 -12.11 1.80
CA SER A 72 4.60 -13.40 2.31
C SER A 72 3.27 -13.31 3.02
N ALA A 73 2.48 -14.38 2.93
CA ALA A 73 1.32 -14.59 3.78
C ALA A 73 1.61 -15.69 4.80
N HIS A 74 1.20 -15.43 6.04
CA HIS A 74 1.36 -16.32 7.17
C HIS A 74 0.00 -16.62 7.79
N ALA A 75 -0.24 -17.85 8.22
CA ALA A 75 -1.47 -18.19 8.93
C ALA A 75 -1.51 -17.48 10.30
N LEU A 76 -2.65 -16.88 10.66
CA LEU A 76 -2.78 -16.22 11.98
C LEU A 76 -2.80 -17.19 13.16
N ALA A 77 -3.08 -18.48 12.91
CA ALA A 77 -3.25 -19.49 13.95
C ALA A 77 -1.92 -19.92 14.57
N ASP A 78 -0.87 -20.02 13.77
CA ASP A 78 0.44 -20.56 14.17
C ASP A 78 1.62 -19.74 13.62
N GLY A 79 1.41 -18.82 12.69
CA GLY A 79 2.46 -18.01 12.07
C GLY A 79 3.16 -18.67 10.89
N GLN A 80 2.76 -19.88 10.49
CA GLN A 80 3.41 -20.60 9.39
C GLN A 80 3.21 -19.88 8.06
N LYS A 81 4.29 -19.76 7.28
CA LYS A 81 4.27 -19.17 5.95
C LYS A 81 3.46 -20.06 5.00
N ARG A 82 2.42 -19.51 4.38
CA ARG A 82 1.57 -20.19 3.38
C ARG A 82 2.15 -20.07 1.98
N TRP A 83 2.60 -18.86 1.64
CA TRP A 83 3.25 -18.56 0.37
C TRP A 83 4.20 -17.38 0.56
N SER A 84 5.16 -17.27 -0.33
CA SER A 84 5.91 -16.04 -0.56
C SER A 84 6.24 -15.86 -2.02
N LEU A 85 6.49 -14.61 -2.39
CA LEU A 85 6.94 -14.20 -3.70
C LEU A 85 7.99 -13.11 -3.54
N HIS A 86 8.83 -12.95 -4.55
CA HIS A 86 9.90 -11.96 -4.56
C HIS A 86 9.67 -11.03 -5.74
N GLU A 87 9.65 -9.73 -5.47
CA GLU A 87 9.48 -8.70 -6.48
C GLU A 87 10.62 -7.70 -6.44
N SER A 88 10.94 -7.15 -7.61
CA SER A 88 11.87 -6.04 -7.70
C SER A 88 11.18 -4.76 -7.26
N SER A 89 11.86 -3.97 -6.44
CA SER A 89 11.49 -2.57 -6.29
C SER A 89 12.26 -1.78 -7.35
N GLU A 90 11.70 -1.62 -8.54
CA GLU A 90 12.08 -0.49 -9.41
C GLU A 90 11.58 0.83 -8.76
N GLY A 91 12.10 1.13 -7.56
CA GLY A 91 11.60 2.13 -6.63
C GLY A 91 11.84 1.75 -5.16
N ALA A 92 11.08 2.36 -4.25
CA ALA A 92 11.05 1.98 -2.83
C ALA A 92 10.05 0.83 -2.60
N PRO A 93 10.34 -0.10 -1.66
CA PRO A 93 9.38 -1.13 -1.28
C PRO A 93 8.10 -0.50 -0.72
N PRO A 94 6.95 -1.22 -0.79
CA PRO A 94 5.68 -0.64 -0.36
C PRO A 94 5.72 -0.23 1.11
N SER A 95 5.32 1.01 1.39
CA SER A 95 5.12 1.52 2.74
C SER A 95 3.83 1.00 3.39
N GLN A 96 2.89 0.51 2.58
CA GLN A 96 1.64 -0.12 2.98
C GLN A 96 1.22 -1.20 1.96
N LEU A 97 0.65 -2.30 2.46
CA LEU A 97 0.11 -3.38 1.62
C LEU A 97 -1.37 -3.14 1.31
N ALA A 98 -1.67 -2.67 0.10
CA ALA A 98 -3.04 -2.52 -0.37
C ALA A 98 -3.60 -3.87 -0.79
N HIS A 99 -4.78 -4.23 -0.29
CA HIS A 99 -5.36 -5.54 -0.52
C HIS A 99 -6.89 -5.49 -0.39
N ASP A 100 -7.57 -6.46 -0.98
CA ASP A 100 -9.00 -6.70 -0.77
C ASP A 100 -9.24 -8.11 -0.18
N GLU A 101 -10.40 -8.71 -0.45
CA GLU A 101 -10.70 -10.07 0.02
C GLU A 101 -9.94 -11.17 -0.73
N ARG A 102 -9.46 -10.88 -1.93
CA ARG A 102 -8.93 -11.86 -2.89
C ARG A 102 -7.50 -11.55 -3.32
N HIS A 103 -7.10 -10.28 -3.30
CA HIS A 103 -5.89 -9.81 -3.95
C HIS A 103 -5.03 -8.93 -3.04
N LEU A 104 -3.73 -9.02 -3.24
CA LEU A 104 -2.72 -8.05 -2.84
C LEU A 104 -2.31 -7.26 -4.09
N TYR A 105 -2.18 -5.94 -3.96
CA TYR A 105 -1.86 -5.05 -5.08
C TYR A 105 -0.47 -4.45 -4.94
N LEU A 106 0.30 -4.50 -6.02
CA LEU A 106 1.63 -3.91 -6.12
C LEU A 106 1.73 -3.00 -7.32
N THR A 107 2.55 -1.96 -7.18
CA THR A 107 2.73 -0.93 -8.19
C THR A 107 4.20 -0.64 -8.42
N GLY A 108 4.59 -0.56 -9.68
CA GLY A 108 5.92 -0.14 -10.15
C GLY A 108 5.78 0.50 -11.52
N THR A 109 6.31 -0.15 -12.56
CA THR A 109 6.02 0.17 -13.96
C THR A 109 4.63 -0.25 -14.42
N SER A 110 3.97 -1.16 -13.68
CA SER A 110 2.59 -1.62 -13.85
C SER A 110 1.88 -1.69 -12.50
N LEU A 111 0.56 -1.81 -12.51
CA LEU A 111 -0.26 -2.23 -11.36
C LEU A 111 -0.56 -3.73 -11.51
N GLN A 112 -0.27 -4.51 -10.48
CA GLN A 112 -0.42 -5.96 -10.49
C GLN A 112 -1.29 -6.41 -9.33
N ALA A 113 -2.09 -7.45 -9.57
CA ALA A 113 -2.86 -8.13 -8.54
C ALA A 113 -2.37 -9.57 -8.36
N TYR A 114 -2.12 -9.93 -7.11
CA TYR A 114 -1.70 -11.25 -6.68
C TYR A 114 -2.79 -11.88 -5.84
N ARG A 115 -3.17 -13.13 -6.13
CA ARG A 115 -4.13 -13.87 -5.31
C ARG A 115 -3.61 -14.10 -3.90
N LEU A 116 -4.41 -13.75 -2.91
CA LEU A 116 -4.11 -13.99 -1.49
C LEU A 116 -4.11 -15.49 -1.12
N SER A 117 -4.73 -16.35 -1.94
CA SER A 117 -4.79 -17.78 -1.69
C SER A 117 -3.44 -18.48 -1.84
N ASP A 118 -2.66 -18.10 -2.84
CA ASP A 118 -1.47 -18.83 -3.30
C ASP A 118 -0.29 -17.91 -3.69
N GLY A 119 -0.47 -16.59 -3.70
CA GLY A 119 0.53 -15.63 -4.15
C GLY A 119 0.70 -15.57 -5.67
N GLY A 120 -0.15 -16.24 -6.45
CA GLY A 120 -0.04 -16.23 -7.90
C GLY A 120 -0.57 -14.93 -8.51
N SER A 121 0.05 -14.48 -9.60
CA SER A 121 -0.45 -13.34 -10.40
C SER A 121 -1.85 -13.64 -10.94
N GLU A 122 -2.77 -12.69 -10.77
CA GLU A 122 -4.15 -12.75 -11.28
C GLU A 122 -4.30 -11.90 -12.54
N TRP A 123 -3.88 -10.64 -12.46
CA TRP A 123 -3.94 -9.71 -13.58
C TRP A 123 -2.86 -8.64 -13.47
N LEU A 124 -2.55 -8.04 -14.63
CA LEU A 124 -1.63 -6.93 -14.78
C LEU A 124 -2.32 -5.80 -15.54
N PHE A 125 -2.12 -4.57 -15.06
CA PHE A 125 -2.58 -3.34 -15.66
C PHE A 125 -1.39 -2.43 -15.98
N GLY A 126 -1.28 -1.95 -17.21
CA GLY A 126 -0.31 -0.88 -17.55
C GLY A 126 0.57 -1.09 -18.77
N GLU A 127 0.39 -2.15 -19.56
CA GLU A 127 1.19 -2.41 -20.77
C GLU A 127 0.39 -2.22 -22.08
N PRO A 128 0.94 -1.51 -23.09
CA PRO A 128 1.53 -0.17 -23.03
C PRO A 128 0.45 0.92 -23.00
N ARG A 129 0.68 1.98 -22.20
CA ARG A 129 -0.23 3.12 -22.06
C ARG A 129 0.51 4.44 -22.24
N ASP A 130 -0.21 5.44 -22.74
CA ASP A 130 0.28 6.81 -22.80
C ASP A 130 0.28 7.41 -21.39
N VAL A 131 1.45 7.46 -20.75
CA VAL A 131 1.71 7.99 -19.40
C VAL A 131 2.26 9.43 -19.42
N GLY A 132 2.15 10.10 -20.58
CA GLY A 132 2.63 11.46 -20.79
C GLY A 132 4.15 11.60 -20.68
N SER A 133 4.62 12.68 -20.05
CA SER A 133 6.05 13.00 -19.93
C SER A 133 6.82 12.02 -19.04
N SER A 134 6.13 11.16 -18.29
CA SER A 134 6.75 10.09 -17.50
C SER A 134 7.14 8.86 -18.32
N ALA A 135 7.00 8.89 -19.65
CA ALA A 135 7.46 7.82 -20.51
C ALA A 135 8.98 7.59 -20.32
N GLY A 136 9.35 6.41 -19.84
CA GLY A 136 10.75 6.04 -19.54
C GLY A 136 11.15 6.14 -18.07
N GLU A 137 10.25 6.57 -17.18
CA GLU A 137 10.48 6.47 -15.74
C GLU A 137 10.32 5.03 -15.24
N THR A 138 11.13 4.64 -14.24
CA THR A 138 11.15 3.29 -13.64
C THR A 138 9.95 2.99 -12.74
N ARG A 139 9.18 4.02 -12.35
CA ARG A 139 7.95 3.86 -11.57
C ARG A 139 6.87 4.71 -12.19
N LEU A 140 5.88 4.08 -12.81
CA LEU A 140 4.77 4.76 -13.48
C LEU A 140 3.54 4.84 -12.59
N TYR A 141 3.38 3.87 -11.67
CA TYR A 141 2.23 3.78 -10.79
C TYR A 141 2.59 4.07 -9.34
N GLY A 142 1.78 4.90 -8.69
CA GLY A 142 1.92 5.21 -7.26
C GLY A 142 1.26 4.18 -6.36
N ALA A 143 1.53 4.25 -5.05
CA ALA A 143 0.96 3.36 -4.05
C ALA A 143 -0.58 3.26 -4.19
N PRO A 144 -1.14 2.03 -4.25
CA PRO A 144 -2.56 1.85 -4.51
C PRO A 144 -3.41 1.97 -3.23
N THR A 145 -4.68 2.32 -3.40
CA THR A 145 -5.73 2.17 -2.40
C THR A 145 -6.90 1.41 -3.00
N VAL A 146 -7.49 0.51 -2.22
CA VAL A 146 -8.65 -0.28 -2.65
C VAL A 146 -9.87 0.15 -1.87
N ARG A 147 -10.96 0.44 -2.57
CA ARG A 147 -12.25 0.75 -1.96
C ARG A 147 -13.37 0.33 -2.88
N ASP A 148 -14.39 -0.32 -2.32
CA ASP A 148 -15.64 -0.66 -3.01
C ASP A 148 -15.43 -1.42 -4.34
N GLY A 149 -14.47 -2.35 -4.37
CA GLY A 149 -14.15 -3.16 -5.55
C GLY A 149 -13.31 -2.45 -6.61
N VAL A 150 -12.73 -1.29 -6.29
CA VAL A 150 -11.92 -0.49 -7.22
C VAL A 150 -10.56 -0.19 -6.61
N VAL A 151 -9.52 -0.36 -7.42
CA VAL A 151 -8.13 -0.02 -7.09
C VAL A 151 -7.82 1.36 -7.68
N TYR A 152 -7.33 2.26 -6.84
CA TYR A 152 -6.98 3.63 -7.19
C TYR A 152 -5.49 3.84 -6.99
N CYS A 153 -4.80 4.37 -8.00
CA CYS A 153 -3.41 4.80 -7.88
C CYS A 153 -3.15 5.99 -8.82
N SER A 154 -2.00 6.63 -8.68
CA SER A 154 -1.54 7.62 -9.66
C SER A 154 -0.92 6.93 -10.87
N GLU A 155 -1.12 7.46 -12.09
CA GLU A 155 -0.53 6.99 -13.35
C GLU A 155 0.30 8.11 -14.01
N GLY A 156 1.62 7.94 -14.11
CA GLY A 156 2.53 8.87 -14.78
C GLY A 156 2.35 10.32 -14.34
N ASP A 157 2.07 11.20 -15.30
CA ASP A 157 1.74 12.61 -15.10
C ASP A 157 0.23 12.93 -15.29
N ARG A 158 -0.61 11.88 -15.32
CA ARG A 158 -2.02 11.93 -15.75
C ARG A 158 -3.03 11.89 -14.62
N GLY A 159 -2.56 11.76 -13.38
CA GLY A 159 -3.38 11.84 -12.18
C GLY A 159 -3.86 10.47 -11.74
N VAL A 160 -5.08 10.40 -11.23
CA VAL A 160 -5.65 9.18 -10.68
C VAL A 160 -6.17 8.26 -11.80
N VAL A 161 -5.79 6.98 -11.75
CA VAL A 161 -6.42 5.88 -12.47
C VAL A 161 -7.22 5.01 -11.50
N ALA A 162 -8.39 4.55 -11.95
CA ALA A 162 -9.24 3.62 -11.24
C ALA A 162 -9.42 2.33 -12.05
N VAL A 163 -9.11 1.20 -11.44
CA VAL A 163 -9.08 -0.13 -12.05
C VAL A 163 -10.02 -1.06 -11.29
N ASP A 164 -10.79 -1.87 -12.02
CA ASP A 164 -11.65 -2.89 -11.43
C ASP A 164 -10.81 -3.95 -10.69
N ALA A 165 -11.11 -4.19 -9.42
CA ALA A 165 -10.34 -5.08 -8.56
C ALA A 165 -10.35 -6.55 -9.03
N ILE A 166 -11.39 -6.97 -9.75
CA ILE A 166 -11.59 -8.36 -10.18
C ILE A 166 -10.94 -8.61 -11.53
N THR A 167 -11.12 -7.69 -12.48
CA THR A 167 -10.75 -7.89 -13.88
C THR A 167 -9.46 -7.19 -14.28
N GLY A 168 -8.96 -6.24 -13.48
CA GLY A 168 -7.82 -5.41 -13.86
C GLY A 168 -8.13 -4.41 -14.99
N SER A 169 -9.41 -4.27 -15.37
CA SER A 169 -9.84 -3.37 -16.43
C SER A 169 -10.05 -1.94 -15.94
N ILE A 170 -9.91 -0.97 -16.84
CA ILE A 170 -10.04 0.45 -16.49
C ILE A 170 -11.49 0.77 -16.19
N ASN A 171 -11.74 1.29 -14.99
CA ASN A 171 -13.01 1.91 -14.66
C ASN A 171 -13.05 3.35 -15.13
N TRP A 172 -12.02 4.14 -14.78
CA TRP A 172 -11.90 5.52 -15.26
C TRP A 172 -10.49 6.11 -15.10
N LEU A 173 -10.25 7.20 -15.83
CA LEU A 173 -9.04 8.03 -15.76
C LEU A 173 -9.43 9.46 -15.36
N GLU A 174 -8.58 10.11 -14.57
CA GLU A 174 -8.70 11.53 -14.29
C GLU A 174 -8.65 12.33 -15.60
N LYS A 175 -9.52 13.33 -15.71
CA LYS A 175 -9.65 14.17 -16.90
C LYS A 175 -8.89 15.47 -16.70
N ASP A 176 -8.31 15.94 -17.79
CA ASP A 176 -7.70 17.26 -17.95
C ASP A 176 -6.41 17.51 -17.14
N LEU A 177 -5.88 16.50 -16.45
CA LEU A 177 -4.57 16.58 -15.82
C LEU A 177 -3.47 16.16 -16.79
N LYS A 178 -2.43 16.98 -16.93
CA LYS A 178 -1.21 16.67 -17.70
C LYS A 178 0.00 17.36 -17.07
N GLY A 179 1.17 16.73 -17.18
CA GLY A 179 2.45 17.34 -16.82
C GLY A 179 2.59 17.68 -15.33
N ARG A 180 1.97 16.91 -14.44
CA ARG A 180 2.13 17.06 -12.99
C ARG A 180 3.09 16.03 -12.45
N SER A 181 3.96 16.43 -11.54
CA SER A 181 4.73 15.47 -10.75
C SER A 181 3.86 14.95 -9.60
N LEU A 182 3.50 13.67 -9.65
CA LEU A 182 2.64 13.03 -8.65
C LEU A 182 3.49 12.39 -7.55
N ASN A 183 3.02 12.46 -6.30
CA ASN A 183 3.69 11.75 -5.21
C ASN A 183 3.31 10.26 -5.28
N ARG A 184 4.26 9.42 -5.74
CA ARG A 184 4.03 7.98 -5.94
C ARG A 184 4.12 7.15 -4.66
N GLU A 185 4.61 7.72 -3.56
CA GLU A 185 4.74 7.00 -2.29
C GLU A 185 3.47 7.11 -1.42
N VAL A 186 2.69 8.17 -1.60
CA VAL A 186 1.49 8.40 -0.78
C VAL A 186 0.26 7.87 -1.50
N PRO A 187 -0.40 6.83 -0.95
CA PRO A 187 -1.59 6.29 -1.59
C PRO A 187 -2.75 7.30 -1.55
N PRO A 188 -3.59 7.34 -2.60
CA PRO A 188 -4.74 8.24 -2.62
C PRO A 188 -5.78 7.81 -1.58
N VAL A 189 -6.44 8.78 -0.93
CA VAL A 189 -7.57 8.48 -0.03
C VAL A 189 -8.87 8.55 -0.82
N VAL A 190 -9.70 7.52 -0.76
CA VAL A 190 -10.99 7.49 -1.46
C VAL A 190 -12.11 7.79 -0.47
N GLY A 191 -12.79 8.92 -0.63
CA GLY A 191 -14.02 9.30 0.09
C GLY A 191 -15.28 8.77 -0.58
N ALA A 192 -16.46 9.25 -0.16
CA ALA A 192 -17.72 8.90 -0.82
C ALA A 192 -17.96 9.75 -2.08
N LYS A 193 -17.40 10.97 -2.12
CA LYS A 193 -17.55 11.89 -3.25
C LYS A 193 -16.25 12.14 -4.02
N TYR A 194 -15.12 12.11 -3.34
CA TYR A 194 -13.83 12.50 -3.91
C TYR A 194 -12.74 11.43 -3.73
N VAL A 195 -11.81 11.36 -4.67
CA VAL A 195 -10.48 10.78 -4.46
C VAL A 195 -9.51 11.90 -4.14
N TYR A 196 -8.74 11.75 -3.08
CA TYR A 196 -7.77 12.71 -2.61
C TYR A 196 -6.37 12.23 -2.93
N SER A 197 -5.59 13.02 -3.66
CA SER A 197 -4.26 12.64 -4.18
C SER A 197 -3.28 13.82 -4.05
N LEU A 198 -2.01 13.51 -3.81
CA LEU A 198 -0.94 14.51 -3.69
C LEU A 198 -0.15 14.64 -4.99
N ASP A 199 0.18 15.87 -5.33
CA ASP A 199 1.09 16.22 -6.41
C ASP A 199 1.99 17.40 -6.04
N ASP A 200 2.76 17.90 -7.00
CA ASP A 200 3.68 19.04 -6.86
C ASP A 200 3.05 20.37 -6.42
N LYS A 201 1.72 20.50 -6.36
CA LYS A 201 1.04 21.69 -5.81
C LYS A 201 0.26 21.39 -4.53
N GLY A 202 0.34 20.18 -4.01
CA GLY A 202 -0.30 19.77 -2.76
C GLY A 202 -1.46 18.80 -2.94
N LEU A 203 -2.46 18.92 -2.08
CA LEU A 203 -3.57 17.99 -1.97
C LEU A 203 -4.71 18.36 -2.92
N ARG A 204 -5.10 17.43 -3.79
CA ARG A 204 -6.21 17.60 -4.72
C ARG A 204 -7.39 16.72 -4.35
N ALA A 205 -8.60 17.19 -4.61
CA ALA A 205 -9.80 16.36 -4.59
C ALA A 205 -10.36 16.19 -6.01
N VAL A 206 -10.40 14.95 -6.48
CA VAL A 206 -10.93 14.52 -7.77
C VAL A 206 -12.35 13.99 -7.57
N ASP A 207 -13.33 14.63 -8.20
CA ASP A 207 -14.74 14.23 -8.09
C ASP A 207 -15.00 12.90 -8.80
N LEU A 208 -15.54 11.92 -8.08
CA LEU A 208 -15.77 10.56 -8.58
C LEU A 208 -16.76 10.50 -9.76
N ARG A 209 -17.66 11.50 -9.87
CA ARG A 209 -18.67 11.55 -10.94
C ARG A 209 -18.12 12.23 -12.19
N THR A 210 -17.47 13.38 -12.03
CA THR A 210 -16.96 14.17 -13.17
C THR A 210 -15.56 13.74 -13.61
N ARG A 211 -14.81 13.09 -12.72
CA ARG A 211 -13.42 12.63 -12.86
C ARG A 211 -12.44 13.79 -13.02
N ARG A 212 -12.75 14.93 -12.41
CA ARG A 212 -11.97 16.17 -12.51
C ARG A 212 -11.62 16.66 -11.12
N ALA A 213 -10.42 17.25 -10.98
CA ALA A 213 -10.06 17.97 -9.78
C ALA A 213 -11.03 19.15 -9.57
N VAL A 214 -11.64 19.22 -8.39
CA VAL A 214 -12.57 20.31 -8.02
C VAL A 214 -11.88 21.40 -7.18
N TRP A 215 -10.78 21.06 -6.52
CA TRP A 215 -9.94 22.01 -5.80
C TRP A 215 -8.54 21.42 -5.55
N THR A 216 -7.61 22.32 -5.25
CA THR A 216 -6.27 22.02 -4.74
C THR A 216 -6.06 22.82 -3.45
N PHE A 217 -5.53 22.16 -2.42
CA PHE A 217 -5.10 22.75 -1.17
C PHE A 217 -3.58 22.67 -1.12
N GLU A 218 -2.92 23.83 -1.07
CA GLU A 218 -1.47 23.93 -1.03
C GLU A 218 -0.93 23.39 0.30
N THR A 219 -0.06 22.39 0.22
CA THR A 219 0.54 21.72 1.38
C THR A 219 1.75 20.89 0.93
N ASP A 220 2.73 20.75 1.82
CA ASP A 220 3.88 19.86 1.66
C ASP A 220 3.64 18.51 2.33
N ALA A 221 2.37 18.08 2.44
CA ALA A 221 2.01 16.85 3.11
C ALA A 221 2.72 15.65 2.47
N THR A 222 3.28 14.80 3.32
CA THR A 222 3.96 13.57 2.90
C THR A 222 3.21 12.32 3.34
N VAL A 223 2.09 12.48 4.05
CA VAL A 223 1.21 11.38 4.47
C VAL A 223 -0.24 11.84 4.39
N LEU A 224 -1.08 11.00 3.78
CA LEU A 224 -2.53 11.10 3.85
C LEU A 224 -3.09 9.92 4.64
N THR A 225 -4.02 10.20 5.55
CA THR A 225 -4.79 9.16 6.26
C THR A 225 -6.23 9.59 6.42
N ALA A 226 -7.14 8.63 6.56
CA ALA A 226 -8.56 8.90 6.70
C ALA A 226 -9.16 8.24 7.94
N ASP A 227 -10.06 8.97 8.60
CA ASP A 227 -11.05 8.42 9.50
C ASP A 227 -12.40 8.45 8.79
N HIS A 228 -12.74 7.33 8.15
CA HIS A 228 -14.01 7.18 7.43
C HIS A 228 -15.23 7.23 8.37
N GLN A 229 -15.09 6.84 9.64
CA GLN A 229 -16.20 6.87 10.58
C GLN A 229 -16.54 8.30 11.01
N ARG A 230 -15.51 9.15 11.15
CA ARG A 230 -15.67 10.56 11.52
C ARG A 230 -15.75 11.51 10.34
N GLY A 231 -15.59 11.03 9.11
CA GLY A 231 -15.57 11.86 7.92
C GLY A 231 -14.41 12.87 7.95
N ARG A 232 -13.20 12.40 8.27
CA ARG A 232 -12.00 13.24 8.35
C ARG A 232 -10.86 12.70 7.48
N LEU A 233 -10.23 13.62 6.76
CA LEU A 233 -8.98 13.42 6.04
C LEU A 233 -7.88 14.15 6.81
N TYR A 234 -6.78 13.47 7.06
CA TYR A 234 -5.60 14.06 7.69
C TYR A 234 -4.47 14.14 6.67
N ALA A 235 -3.98 15.35 6.42
CA ALA A 235 -2.79 15.61 5.63
C ALA A 235 -1.67 16.02 6.58
N ARG A 236 -0.62 15.20 6.67
CA ARG A 236 0.47 15.39 7.62
C ARG A 236 1.73 15.83 6.92
N GLU A 237 2.26 16.95 7.37
CA GLU A 237 3.58 17.47 7.05
C GLU A 237 4.59 17.11 8.15
N LEU A 238 5.84 17.53 7.99
CA LEU A 238 6.90 17.29 8.97
C LEU A 238 6.58 17.92 10.34
N ARG A 239 5.95 19.10 10.37
CA ARG A 239 5.73 19.89 11.61
C ARG A 239 4.27 20.21 11.90
N GLN A 240 3.35 19.84 11.02
CA GLN A 240 1.93 20.14 11.17
C GLN A 240 1.03 19.05 10.59
N THR A 241 -0.22 19.02 11.03
CA THR A 241 -1.25 18.11 10.50
C THR A 241 -2.52 18.91 10.28
N PHE A 242 -3.04 18.86 9.06
CA PHE A 242 -4.32 19.43 8.69
C PHE A 242 -5.40 18.37 8.78
N ALA A 243 -6.57 18.75 9.28
CA ALA A 243 -7.77 17.93 9.27
C ALA A 243 -8.81 18.56 8.35
N LEU A 244 -9.12 17.91 7.24
CA LEU A 244 -10.12 18.33 6.26
C LEU A 244 -11.36 17.43 6.34
N PRO A 245 -12.55 17.91 5.93
CA PRO A 245 -13.70 17.04 5.73
C PRO A 245 -13.42 15.99 4.67
N LEU A 246 -13.71 14.73 5.00
CA LEU A 246 -13.73 13.63 4.03
C LEU A 246 -15.15 13.48 3.51
N ALA A 247 -15.37 13.88 2.25
CA ALA A 247 -16.69 13.84 1.62
C ALA A 247 -16.91 12.59 0.77
#